data_AF-A0A367B855-F1
#
_entry.id   AF-A0A367B855-F1
#
_cell.length_a   1.000
_cell.length_b   1.000
_cell.length_c   1.000
_cell.angle_alpha   90.00
_cell.angle_beta   90.00
_cell.angle_gamma   90.00
#
_symmetry.space_group_name_H-M   'P 1'
#
loop_
_entity.id
_entity.type
_entity.pdbx_description
1 polymer ?
#
loop_
_entity_poly.entity_id
_entity_poly.type
_entity_poly.pdbx_seq_one_letter_code
_entity_poly.pdbx_strand_id
1 'polypeptide(L)'
;MGTTTSLPSATVRKAVARPTGTSAADAAAHPAAQQTPVRPALVSTTPRGPLEVVAMGCEPARDLEPQGLGLTYWFDAAPSGEPYSIAVRFTGRRISSDDPGMGDAFDVVHTVDRVIPGSGRIALTARIPGVSRGEWKVAAEPVRGPEPPRTTGTRATRPALLPTATSTGATTYFPALGALGPGVRLTAWPSLVGAGALVAFILQGLLADQRDLPVGRLFLVSVLASLIGVVGAKVYYLLTHRTEKSPLLRAGMSVQGFVIAALATLLSGAWLTGISVGPMLDVTGPGLLFGMAIGRLGCLLGGCCAGRPTASRWGVWSSDRRVGVRRIPVQLMESGMAATVATATLFAALTVDVPIDGLLLVAGLAAYILGRQFLFPLRGLPRLTTWGRVTTLIAAALVLVAVMAIEFGAQTG
;
A
#
# COMPACT_ATOMS: atom_id res chain seq x y z
N MET A 1 -78.81 -25.93 -58.24
CA MET A 1 -79.16 -24.51 -58.51
C MET A 1 -78.27 -23.64 -57.64
N GLY A 2 -77.45 -22.79 -58.28
CA GLY A 2 -76.75 -21.60 -57.72
C GLY A 2 -75.59 -21.85 -56.74
N THR A 3 -74.33 -21.94 -57.21
CA THR A 3 -73.30 -20.85 -57.33
C THR A 3 -72.69 -20.41 -55.99
N THR A 4 -71.55 -20.99 -55.59
CA THR A 4 -70.15 -20.47 -55.73
C THR A 4 -69.83 -19.19 -54.97
N THR A 5 -68.96 -19.28 -53.95
CA THR A 5 -67.74 -18.47 -53.83
C THR A 5 -66.66 -19.26 -53.03
N SER A 6 -65.43 -19.15 -53.52
CA SER A 6 -64.18 -19.87 -53.24
C SER A 6 -63.58 -19.75 -51.82
N LEU A 7 -62.84 -20.79 -51.40
CA LEU A 7 -61.76 -20.74 -50.42
C LEU A 7 -60.54 -21.55 -50.95
N PRO A 8 -59.28 -21.07 -50.80
CA PRO A 8 -58.14 -21.66 -51.51
C PRO A 8 -57.42 -22.78 -50.75
N SER A 9 -57.09 -23.82 -51.53
CA SER A 9 -55.91 -24.72 -51.58
C SER A 9 -54.91 -24.73 -50.41
N ALA A 10 -54.74 -25.84 -49.69
CA ALA A 10 -53.91 -27.03 -50.01
C ALA A 10 -52.40 -26.71 -50.10
N THR A 11 -51.52 -27.29 -49.26
CA THR A 11 -50.92 -28.61 -49.52
C THR A 11 -50.21 -29.19 -48.27
N VAL A 12 -50.73 -30.32 -47.79
CA VAL A 12 -50.08 -31.61 -47.41
C VAL A 12 -48.64 -31.62 -46.85
N ARG A 13 -48.45 -32.19 -45.65
CA ARG A 13 -47.70 -33.46 -45.43
C ARG A 13 -47.89 -34.05 -44.01
N LYS A 14 -47.89 -35.38 -43.99
CA LYS A 14 -48.42 -36.34 -43.01
C LYS A 14 -47.76 -36.32 -41.62
N ALA A 15 -48.60 -36.65 -40.65
CA ALA A 15 -48.27 -36.93 -39.25
C ALA A 15 -47.37 -38.17 -39.07
N VAL A 16 -46.43 -38.05 -38.14
CA VAL A 16 -45.81 -39.14 -37.39
C VAL A 16 -45.88 -38.75 -35.92
N ALA A 17 -46.50 -39.58 -35.09
CA ALA A 17 -46.73 -39.33 -33.67
C ALA A 17 -45.45 -39.51 -32.84
N ARG A 18 -45.23 -38.64 -31.85
CA ARG A 18 -44.45 -38.87 -30.62
C ARG A 18 -44.81 -37.79 -29.57
N PRO A 19 -44.58 -38.06 -28.27
CA PRO A 19 -45.59 -37.93 -27.24
C PRO A 19 -45.73 -36.51 -26.68
N THR A 20 -46.94 -36.25 -26.19
CA THR A 20 -47.44 -35.05 -25.54
C THR A 20 -46.49 -34.52 -24.47
N GLY A 21 -45.96 -33.32 -24.72
CA GLY A 21 -45.31 -32.49 -23.72
C GLY A 21 -46.34 -31.90 -22.76
N THR A 22 -45.98 -31.89 -21.48
CA THR A 22 -46.63 -31.10 -20.45
C THR A 22 -45.65 -30.02 -20.00
N SER A 23 -46.05 -28.77 -20.26
CA SER A 23 -45.73 -27.54 -19.52
C SER A 23 -44.27 -27.20 -19.17
N ALA A 24 -43.77 -26.16 -19.84
CA ALA A 24 -42.67 -25.33 -19.40
C ALA A 24 -42.96 -24.68 -18.03
N ALA A 25 -42.24 -25.10 -16.99
CA ALA A 25 -42.02 -24.35 -15.76
C ALA A 25 -40.91 -25.00 -14.93
N ASP A 26 -39.69 -25.08 -15.47
CA ASP A 26 -38.49 -25.32 -14.65
C ASP A 26 -37.38 -24.39 -15.14
N ALA A 27 -37.38 -23.19 -14.57
CA ALA A 27 -36.27 -22.27 -14.67
C ALA A 27 -35.06 -22.91 -14.00
N ALA A 28 -34.15 -23.43 -14.84
CA ALA A 28 -32.87 -23.96 -14.42
C ALA A 28 -32.11 -22.94 -13.55
N ALA A 29 -32.07 -23.23 -12.24
CA ALA A 29 -31.17 -22.59 -11.30
C ALA A 29 -29.74 -22.82 -11.81
N HIS A 30 -29.12 -21.75 -12.32
CA HIS A 30 -27.69 -21.75 -12.59
C HIS A 30 -26.96 -22.01 -11.27
N PRO A 31 -26.10 -23.04 -11.16
CA PRO A 31 -25.27 -23.19 -9.98
C PRO A 31 -24.37 -21.96 -9.91
N ALA A 32 -24.49 -21.21 -8.82
CA ALA A 32 -23.60 -20.11 -8.49
C ALA A 32 -22.17 -20.64 -8.61
N ALA A 33 -21.42 -20.11 -9.57
CA ALA A 33 -20.02 -20.46 -9.77
C ALA A 33 -19.30 -20.31 -8.42
N GLN A 34 -18.91 -21.44 -7.83
CA GLN A 34 -18.00 -21.47 -6.70
C GLN A 34 -16.68 -20.89 -7.20
N GLN A 35 -16.52 -19.59 -6.97
CA GLN A 35 -15.26 -18.90 -7.20
C GLN A 35 -14.23 -19.57 -6.28
N THR A 36 -13.33 -20.36 -6.86
CA THR A 36 -12.17 -20.88 -6.14
C THR A 36 -11.45 -19.68 -5.50
N PRO A 37 -11.12 -19.72 -4.19
CA PRO A 37 -10.53 -18.58 -3.52
C PRO A 37 -9.23 -18.19 -4.22
N VAL A 38 -9.26 -17.05 -4.93
CA VAL A 38 -8.12 -16.53 -5.69
C VAL A 38 -7.00 -16.24 -4.69
N ARG A 39 -5.87 -16.95 -4.85
CA ARG A 39 -4.69 -16.74 -4.02
C ARG A 39 -4.19 -15.30 -4.20
N PRO A 40 -4.01 -14.52 -3.14
CA PRO A 40 -3.35 -13.23 -3.27
C PRO A 40 -1.88 -13.43 -3.64
N ALA A 41 -1.48 -12.99 -4.83
CA ALA A 41 -0.16 -13.21 -5.42
C ALA A 41 1.03 -12.72 -4.57
N LEU A 42 0.78 -11.82 -3.62
CA LEU A 42 1.81 -11.26 -2.72
C LEU A 42 1.96 -12.02 -1.40
N VAL A 43 1.13 -13.03 -1.14
CA VAL A 43 1.23 -13.89 0.06
C VAL A 43 2.01 -15.15 -0.32
N SER A 44 3.25 -15.25 0.14
CA SER A 44 4.17 -16.34 -0.20
C SER A 44 3.84 -17.68 0.48
N THR A 45 3.06 -17.67 1.56
CA THR A 45 2.70 -18.87 2.32
C THR A 45 1.18 -19.02 2.39
N THR A 46 0.67 -20.17 1.94
CA THR A 46 -0.75 -20.48 2.09
C THR A 46 -1.04 -20.66 3.58
N PRO A 47 -2.07 -20.00 4.13
CA PRO A 47 -2.38 -20.16 5.54
C PRO A 47 -2.71 -21.61 5.86
N ARG A 48 -2.12 -22.18 6.92
CA ARG A 48 -2.38 -23.56 7.38
C ARG A 48 -3.76 -23.71 8.03
N GLY A 49 -4.39 -22.59 8.39
CA GLY A 49 -5.72 -22.54 8.97
C GLY A 49 -6.26 -21.12 9.04
N PRO A 50 -7.41 -20.91 9.70
CA PRO A 50 -8.03 -19.59 9.86
C PRO A 50 -7.28 -18.70 10.86
N LEU A 51 -6.44 -19.27 11.73
CA LEU A 51 -5.64 -18.55 12.72
C LEU A 51 -4.19 -19.03 12.65
N GLU A 52 -3.26 -18.09 12.65
CA GLU A 52 -1.83 -18.36 12.63
C GLU A 52 -1.09 -17.46 13.62
N VAL A 53 -0.11 -18.04 14.32
CA VAL A 53 0.84 -17.27 15.13
C VAL A 53 1.96 -16.77 14.23
N VAL A 54 2.20 -15.46 14.25
CA VAL A 54 3.27 -14.81 13.47
C VAL A 54 4.60 -15.16 14.10
N ALA A 55 5.33 -16.08 13.46
CA ALA A 55 6.67 -16.45 13.86
C ALA A 55 7.72 -15.60 13.15
N MET A 56 8.79 -15.22 13.86
CA MET A 56 10.00 -14.69 13.23
C MET A 56 10.99 -15.84 12.97
N GLY A 57 11.52 -15.92 11.74
CA GLY A 57 12.52 -16.90 11.36
C GLY A 57 13.94 -16.63 11.88
N CYS A 58 14.13 -15.63 12.75
CA CYS A 58 15.44 -15.24 13.28
C CYS A 58 15.62 -15.80 14.70
N GLU A 59 16.33 -16.93 14.81
CA GLU A 59 16.65 -17.59 16.10
C GLU A 59 17.29 -16.65 17.14
N PRO A 60 18.32 -15.83 16.83
CA PRO A 60 18.96 -14.96 17.82
C PRO A 60 18.04 -13.87 18.38
N ALA A 61 17.00 -13.50 17.63
CA ALA A 61 16.05 -12.48 18.07
C ALA A 61 14.93 -13.04 18.95
N ARG A 62 14.85 -14.37 19.13
CA ARG A 62 13.83 -15.00 19.99
C ARG A 62 14.05 -14.72 21.46
N ASP A 63 15.29 -14.49 21.87
CA ASP A 63 15.66 -14.25 23.27
C ASP A 63 15.54 -12.79 23.71
N LEU A 64 15.25 -11.86 22.79
CA LEU A 64 15.22 -10.43 23.08
C LEU A 64 13.92 -10.02 23.77
N GLU A 65 14.02 -9.23 24.83
CA GLU A 65 12.88 -8.57 25.49
C GLU A 65 12.65 -7.16 24.93
N PRO A 66 11.39 -6.66 24.84
CA PRO A 66 10.18 -7.31 25.33
C PRO A 66 9.59 -8.34 24.35
N GLN A 67 9.01 -9.40 24.91
CA GLN A 67 8.27 -10.42 24.16
C GLN A 67 6.83 -10.00 23.81
N GLY A 68 6.29 -10.65 22.78
CA GLY A 68 4.92 -10.45 22.33
C GLY A 68 4.41 -11.54 21.39
N LEU A 69 3.12 -11.50 21.10
CA LEU A 69 2.46 -12.40 20.14
C LEU A 69 1.86 -11.60 18.98
N GLY A 70 2.11 -12.05 17.76
CA GLY A 70 1.37 -11.62 16.58
C GLY A 70 0.41 -12.72 16.18
N LEU A 71 -0.87 -12.40 15.98
CA LEU A 71 -1.90 -13.38 15.61
C LEU A 71 -2.55 -12.92 14.32
N THR A 72 -2.50 -13.74 13.28
CA THR A 72 -3.18 -13.44 12.00
C THR A 72 -4.39 -14.34 11.85
N TYR A 73 -5.56 -13.70 11.79
CA TYR A 73 -6.83 -14.35 11.52
C TYR A 73 -7.26 -14.10 10.06
N TRP A 74 -7.60 -15.18 9.35
CA TRP A 74 -7.98 -15.17 7.95
C TRP A 74 -9.46 -15.50 7.78
N PHE A 75 -10.15 -14.69 6.98
CA PHE A 75 -11.56 -14.91 6.64
C PHE A 75 -11.87 -14.34 5.26
N ASP A 76 -12.99 -14.76 4.68
CA ASP A 76 -13.45 -14.22 3.40
C ASP A 76 -14.54 -13.17 3.61
N ALA A 77 -14.45 -12.07 2.86
CA ALA A 77 -15.53 -11.08 2.80
C ALA A 77 -16.79 -11.71 2.19
N ALA A 78 -17.97 -11.27 2.63
CA ALA A 78 -19.23 -11.61 1.97
C ALA A 78 -19.13 -11.30 0.45
N PRO A 79 -19.71 -12.12 -0.44
CA PRO A 79 -19.57 -11.93 -1.89
C PRO A 79 -20.25 -10.64 -2.38
N SER A 80 -21.29 -10.19 -1.69
CA SER A 80 -22.10 -9.01 -2.03
C SER A 80 -22.81 -8.46 -0.79
N GLY A 81 -23.34 -7.24 -0.89
CA GLY A 81 -24.04 -6.54 0.20
C GLY A 81 -23.43 -5.18 0.49
N GLU A 82 -23.84 -4.60 1.63
CA GLU A 82 -23.31 -3.33 2.13
C GLU A 82 -22.00 -3.53 2.92
N PRO A 83 -21.09 -2.53 2.95
CA PRO A 83 -19.94 -2.56 3.85
C PRO A 83 -20.34 -2.77 5.31
N TYR A 84 -19.60 -3.62 6.00
CA TYR A 84 -19.91 -4.04 7.38
C TYR A 84 -18.67 -4.10 8.25
N SER A 85 -18.86 -4.12 9.56
CA SER A 85 -17.80 -4.26 10.56
C SER A 85 -17.71 -5.71 11.07
N ILE A 86 -16.50 -6.15 11.39
CA ILE A 86 -16.26 -7.46 12.04
C ILE A 86 -15.41 -7.23 13.28
N ALA A 87 -15.81 -7.84 14.39
CA ALA A 87 -15.01 -7.94 15.61
C ALA A 87 -14.54 -9.38 15.80
N VAL A 88 -13.27 -9.57 16.13
CA VAL A 88 -12.69 -10.88 16.44
C VAL A 88 -12.08 -10.81 17.84
N ARG A 89 -12.54 -11.68 18.73
CA ARG A 89 -11.96 -11.88 20.06
C ARG A 89 -10.80 -12.85 19.93
N PHE A 90 -9.65 -12.44 20.41
CA PHE A 90 -8.45 -13.25 20.53
C PHE A 90 -8.22 -13.57 22.00
N THR A 91 -8.13 -14.85 22.32
CA THR A 91 -7.78 -15.32 23.66
C THR A 91 -6.51 -16.15 23.58
N GLY A 92 -5.74 -16.17 24.66
CA GLY A 92 -4.57 -17.02 24.73
C GLY A 92 -4.18 -17.37 26.14
N ARG A 93 -3.57 -18.54 26.29
CA ARG A 93 -2.95 -19.02 27.52
C ARG A 93 -1.58 -19.62 27.21
N ARG A 94 -0.60 -19.29 28.04
CA ARG A 94 0.74 -19.88 27.97
C ARG A 94 0.66 -21.36 28.31
N ILE A 95 1.43 -22.17 27.59
CA ILE A 95 1.59 -23.59 27.86
C ILE A 95 2.79 -23.71 28.82
N SER A 96 2.52 -23.69 30.13
CA SER A 96 3.53 -23.92 31.19
C SER A 96 3.06 -24.99 32.18
N SER A 97 4.01 -25.65 32.84
CA SER A 97 3.77 -26.59 33.94
C SER A 97 3.47 -25.91 35.27
N ASP A 98 3.86 -24.65 35.41
CA ASP A 98 3.81 -23.90 36.66
C ASP A 98 2.55 -23.03 36.75
N ASP A 99 2.26 -22.55 37.97
CA ASP A 99 1.10 -21.69 38.23
C ASP A 99 1.12 -20.43 37.34
N PRO A 100 -0.02 -20.07 36.72
CA PRO A 100 -0.08 -18.97 35.76
C PRO A 100 0.18 -17.62 36.43
N GLY A 101 1.22 -16.93 35.95
CA GLY A 101 1.60 -15.60 36.40
C GLY A 101 0.86 -14.46 35.67
N MET A 102 1.08 -13.23 36.14
CA MET A 102 0.62 -12.02 35.44
C MET A 102 1.31 -11.93 34.07
N GLY A 103 0.56 -12.05 32.98
CA GLY A 103 1.09 -12.09 31.61
C GLY A 103 1.04 -13.46 30.93
N ASP A 104 0.51 -14.50 31.58
CA ASP A 104 0.32 -15.85 31.02
C ASP A 104 -1.06 -16.09 30.38
N ALA A 105 -1.91 -15.05 30.36
CA ALA A 105 -3.19 -15.06 29.67
C ALA A 105 -3.52 -13.68 29.10
N PHE A 106 -4.28 -13.65 28.00
CA PHE A 106 -4.86 -12.42 27.45
C PHE A 106 -6.24 -12.69 26.84
N ASP A 107 -7.01 -11.61 26.74
CA ASP A 107 -8.33 -11.57 26.11
C ASP A 107 -8.54 -10.18 25.51
N VAL A 108 -8.53 -10.09 24.19
CA VAL A 108 -8.64 -8.81 23.48
C VAL A 108 -9.59 -8.93 22.29
N VAL A 109 -10.24 -7.82 21.93
CA VAL A 109 -11.10 -7.76 20.75
C VAL A 109 -10.51 -6.77 19.75
N HIS A 110 -10.36 -7.20 18.51
CA HIS A 110 -9.93 -6.36 17.40
C HIS A 110 -11.02 -6.24 16.35
N THR A 111 -11.26 -5.00 15.91
CA THR A 111 -12.28 -4.68 14.92
C THR A 111 -11.65 -4.31 13.58
N VAL A 112 -12.31 -4.73 12.50
CA VAL A 112 -12.18 -4.18 11.15
C VAL A 112 -13.46 -3.40 10.88
N ASP A 113 -13.37 -2.08 10.91
CA ASP A 113 -14.55 -1.20 10.91
C ASP A 113 -15.31 -1.20 9.57
N ARG A 114 -14.61 -1.51 8.48
CA ARG A 114 -15.18 -1.43 7.12
C ARG A 114 -14.63 -2.52 6.21
N VAL A 115 -15.25 -3.68 6.26
CA VAL A 115 -15.08 -4.77 5.29
C VAL A 115 -15.91 -4.46 4.05
N ILE A 116 -15.30 -4.60 2.87
CA ILE A 116 -15.95 -4.36 1.58
C ILE A 116 -16.37 -5.72 1.00
N PRO A 117 -17.68 -6.00 0.82
CA PRO A 117 -18.11 -7.22 0.15
C PRO A 117 -17.49 -7.38 -1.24
N GLY A 118 -17.14 -8.61 -1.61
CA GLY A 118 -16.45 -8.92 -2.86
C GLY A 118 -14.94 -8.59 -2.87
N SER A 119 -14.37 -8.11 -1.75
CA SER A 119 -12.92 -7.88 -1.66
C SER A 119 -12.09 -9.18 -1.53
N GLY A 120 -12.75 -10.33 -1.45
CA GLY A 120 -12.12 -11.64 -1.30
C GLY A 120 -11.53 -11.87 0.09
N ARG A 121 -10.39 -12.58 0.13
CA ARG A 121 -9.75 -13.02 1.37
C ARG A 121 -9.06 -11.89 2.13
N ILE A 122 -9.36 -11.80 3.41
CA ILE A 122 -8.89 -10.79 4.35
C ILE A 122 -8.03 -11.44 5.43
N ALA A 123 -6.95 -10.75 5.81
CA ALA A 123 -6.16 -11.05 7.00
C ALA A 123 -6.30 -9.91 8.01
N LEU A 124 -6.56 -10.26 9.27
CA LEU A 124 -6.51 -9.37 10.43
C LEU A 124 -5.37 -9.81 11.34
N THR A 125 -4.38 -8.95 11.54
CA THR A 125 -3.23 -9.21 12.43
C THR A 125 -3.37 -8.42 13.73
N ALA A 126 -3.62 -9.15 14.83
CA ALA A 126 -3.58 -8.65 16.20
C ALA A 126 -2.14 -8.71 16.76
N ARG A 127 -1.79 -7.78 17.65
CA ARG A 127 -0.48 -7.70 18.31
C ARG A 127 -0.69 -7.56 19.81
N ILE A 128 -0.18 -8.53 20.55
CA ILE A 128 -0.33 -8.62 22.01
C ILE A 128 1.03 -8.31 22.64
N PRO A 129 1.23 -7.10 23.20
CA PRO A 129 2.45 -6.75 23.93
C PRO A 129 2.46 -7.37 25.33
N GLY A 130 3.66 -7.52 25.91
CA GLY A 130 3.81 -7.75 27.35
C GLY A 130 3.34 -9.11 27.85
N VAL A 131 3.31 -10.11 26.97
CA VAL A 131 3.04 -11.50 27.35
C VAL A 131 4.32 -12.22 27.72
N SER A 132 4.23 -13.17 28.65
CA SER A 132 5.36 -13.99 29.07
C SER A 132 5.93 -14.83 27.92
N ARG A 133 7.26 -14.98 27.91
CA ARG A 133 7.96 -15.82 26.94
C ARG A 133 7.50 -17.28 26.99
N GLY A 134 7.32 -17.90 25.83
CA GLY A 134 7.15 -19.35 25.72
C GLY A 134 6.22 -19.78 24.60
N GLU A 135 5.74 -21.01 24.69
CA GLU A 135 4.70 -21.57 23.81
C GLU A 135 3.31 -21.16 24.30
N TRP A 136 2.44 -20.82 23.37
CA TRP A 136 1.10 -20.33 23.67
C TRP A 136 0.05 -21.11 22.90
N LYS A 137 -1.08 -21.40 23.56
CA LYS A 137 -2.31 -21.84 22.91
C LYS A 137 -3.23 -20.65 22.78
N VAL A 138 -3.64 -20.35 21.56
CA VAL A 138 -4.43 -19.17 21.21
C VAL A 138 -5.69 -19.56 20.47
N ALA A 139 -6.75 -18.77 20.62
CA ALA A 139 -8.01 -18.91 19.91
C ALA A 139 -8.46 -17.57 19.32
N ALA A 140 -9.18 -17.64 18.21
CA ALA A 140 -9.82 -16.52 17.56
C ALA A 140 -11.29 -16.86 17.30
N GLU A 141 -12.18 -16.03 17.82
CA GLU A 141 -13.61 -16.19 17.76
C GLU A 141 -14.26 -14.92 17.21
N PRO A 142 -15.05 -15.01 16.13
CA PRO A 142 -15.82 -13.87 15.66
C PRO A 142 -16.89 -13.50 16.70
N VAL A 143 -16.95 -12.23 17.06
CA VAL A 143 -17.94 -11.70 18.00
C VAL A 143 -18.89 -10.79 17.26
N ARG A 144 -20.13 -10.69 17.75
CA ARG A 144 -21.06 -9.68 17.24
C ARG A 144 -20.50 -8.30 17.55
N GLY A 145 -20.12 -7.55 16.51
CA GLY A 145 -19.76 -6.15 16.65
C GLY A 145 -21.00 -5.30 16.98
N PRO A 146 -20.81 -4.04 17.40
CA PRO A 146 -21.90 -3.06 17.51
C PRO A 146 -22.59 -2.94 16.14
N GLU A 147 -23.91 -3.16 16.10
CA GLU A 147 -24.70 -3.06 14.88
C GLU A 147 -24.74 -1.57 14.44
N PRO A 148 -24.37 -1.23 13.19
CA PRO A 148 -24.54 0.13 12.71
C PRO A 148 -26.04 0.51 12.68
N PRO A 149 -26.38 1.80 12.82
CA PRO A 149 -27.78 2.23 12.79
C PRO A 149 -28.47 1.76 11.49
N ARG A 150 -29.60 1.08 11.64
CA ARG A 150 -30.36 0.47 10.54
C ARG A 150 -30.80 1.55 9.56
N THR A 151 -30.19 1.60 8.38
CA THR A 151 -30.78 2.26 7.22
C THR A 151 -31.88 1.37 6.66
N THR A 152 -33.07 1.94 6.49
CA THR A 152 -34.28 1.27 6.01
C THR A 152 -34.11 0.74 4.58
N GLY A 153 -34.35 -0.56 4.36
CA GLY A 153 -34.78 -1.07 3.06
C GLY A 153 -34.06 -2.30 2.49
N THR A 154 -32.80 -2.59 2.86
CA THR A 154 -32.04 -3.64 2.16
C THR A 154 -31.83 -4.87 3.04
N ARG A 155 -32.24 -6.05 2.57
CA ARG A 155 -32.07 -7.34 3.24
C ARG A 155 -30.57 -7.65 3.31
N ALA A 156 -29.93 -7.35 4.45
CA ALA A 156 -28.52 -7.65 4.66
C ALA A 156 -28.28 -9.16 4.52
N THR A 157 -27.52 -9.55 3.50
CA THR A 157 -27.03 -10.92 3.36
C THR A 157 -26.22 -11.25 4.60
N ARG A 158 -26.57 -12.31 5.34
CA ARG A 158 -25.82 -12.70 6.54
C ARG A 158 -24.35 -12.90 6.16
N PRO A 159 -23.39 -12.36 6.93
CA PRO A 159 -21.98 -12.73 6.76
C PRO A 159 -21.86 -14.25 6.76
N ALA A 160 -21.01 -14.80 5.89
CA ALA A 160 -20.65 -16.22 5.97
C ALA A 160 -20.23 -16.56 7.41
N LEU A 161 -20.54 -17.78 7.88
CA LEU A 161 -20.11 -18.25 9.19
C LEU A 161 -18.60 -18.08 9.30
N LEU A 162 -18.17 -17.07 10.06
CA LEU A 162 -16.76 -16.79 10.28
C LEU A 162 -16.20 -17.95 11.11
N PRO A 163 -15.04 -18.51 10.73
CA PRO A 163 -14.50 -19.69 11.40
C PRO A 163 -13.98 -19.34 12.80
N THR A 164 -14.37 -20.10 13.82
CA THR A 164 -13.61 -20.15 15.07
C THR A 164 -12.38 -21.04 14.85
N ALA A 165 -11.22 -20.60 15.34
CA ALA A 165 -9.98 -21.35 15.17
C ALA A 165 -9.07 -21.25 16.38
N THR A 166 -8.31 -22.32 16.62
CA THR A 166 -7.24 -22.36 17.61
C THR A 166 -5.91 -22.65 16.94
N SER A 167 -4.83 -22.07 17.44
CA SER A 167 -3.47 -22.33 17.01
C SER A 167 -2.55 -22.40 18.21
N THR A 168 -1.37 -22.98 18.03
CA THR A 168 -0.27 -22.86 18.99
C THR A 168 0.91 -22.15 18.34
N GLY A 169 1.77 -21.54 19.14
CA GLY A 169 3.04 -20.99 18.68
C GLY A 169 3.77 -20.18 19.75
N ALA A 170 5.05 -19.96 19.50
CA ALA A 170 5.93 -19.24 20.41
C ALA A 170 5.73 -17.72 20.35
N THR A 171 6.04 -17.05 21.47
CA THR A 171 6.28 -15.61 21.49
C THR A 171 7.51 -15.23 20.66
N THR A 172 7.61 -13.95 20.31
CA THR A 172 8.79 -13.38 19.64
C THR A 172 9.04 -11.96 20.13
N TYR A 173 10.22 -11.42 19.80
CA TYR A 173 10.56 -10.02 20.07
C TYR A 173 9.52 -9.04 19.49
N PHE A 174 8.81 -8.35 20.39
CA PHE A 174 7.63 -7.55 20.05
C PHE A 174 7.89 -6.40 19.08
N PRO A 175 9.00 -5.63 19.18
CA PRO A 175 9.28 -4.55 18.24
C PRO A 175 9.37 -5.01 16.77
N ALA A 176 9.83 -6.24 16.53
CA ALA A 176 9.88 -6.78 15.18
C ALA A 176 8.48 -7.18 14.65
N LEU A 177 7.54 -7.58 15.52
CA LEU A 177 6.14 -7.84 15.11
C LEU A 177 5.48 -6.60 14.47
N GLY A 178 5.88 -5.40 14.86
CA GLY A 178 5.41 -4.15 14.25
C GLY A 178 5.76 -4.01 12.77
N ALA A 179 6.81 -4.69 12.32
CA ALA A 179 7.27 -4.67 10.93
C ALA A 179 6.85 -5.91 10.12
N LEU A 180 6.24 -6.90 10.78
CA LEU A 180 5.73 -8.12 10.16
C LEU A 180 4.24 -7.99 9.82
N GLY A 181 3.82 -8.74 8.82
CA GLY A 181 2.42 -8.86 8.44
C GLY A 181 2.27 -9.73 7.20
N PRO A 182 1.08 -10.27 6.94
CA PRO A 182 0.85 -11.10 5.76
C PRO A 182 1.23 -10.36 4.48
N GLY A 183 2.02 -11.01 3.62
CA GLY A 183 2.54 -10.46 2.36
C GLY A 183 3.49 -9.26 2.49
N VAL A 184 3.95 -8.93 3.70
CA VAL A 184 4.97 -7.90 3.95
C VAL A 184 6.36 -8.52 3.93
N ARG A 185 7.28 -7.91 3.20
CA ARG A 185 8.69 -8.31 3.11
C ARG A 185 9.55 -7.26 3.81
N LEU A 186 10.12 -7.64 4.96
CA LEU A 186 10.87 -6.72 5.83
C LEU A 186 12.03 -6.03 5.11
N THR A 187 12.78 -6.77 4.30
CA THR A 187 13.96 -6.27 3.56
C THR A 187 13.61 -5.53 2.28
N ALA A 188 12.39 -5.70 1.74
CA ALA A 188 12.07 -5.15 0.42
C ALA A 188 12.13 -3.63 0.38
N TRP A 189 11.68 -2.95 1.44
CA TRP A 189 11.72 -1.49 1.50
C TRP A 189 13.17 -0.95 1.49
N PRO A 190 14.07 -1.33 2.42
CA PRO A 190 15.45 -0.81 2.38
C PRO A 190 16.20 -1.25 1.12
N SER A 191 16.00 -2.47 0.61
CA SER A 191 16.64 -2.92 -0.62
C SER A 191 16.23 -2.11 -1.84
N LEU A 192 14.93 -1.82 -2.01
CA LEU A 192 14.44 -1.03 -3.14
C LEU A 192 14.79 0.46 -3.03
N VAL A 193 14.80 1.02 -1.81
CA VAL A 193 15.28 2.39 -1.58
C VAL A 193 16.79 2.49 -1.90
N GLY A 194 17.59 1.51 -1.46
CA GLY A 194 19.03 1.45 -1.78
C GLY A 194 19.28 1.30 -3.27
N ALA A 195 18.54 0.42 -3.96
CA ALA A 195 18.62 0.29 -5.41
C ALA A 195 18.21 1.59 -6.12
N GLY A 196 17.16 2.27 -5.64
CA GLY A 196 16.74 3.57 -6.16
C GLY A 196 17.80 4.66 -5.97
N ALA A 197 18.47 4.70 -4.83
CA ALA A 197 19.59 5.61 -4.58
C ALA A 197 20.78 5.32 -5.51
N LEU A 198 21.11 4.04 -5.73
CA LEU A 198 22.15 3.65 -6.69
C LEU A 198 21.82 4.13 -8.10
N VAL A 199 20.59 3.89 -8.58
CA VAL A 199 20.12 4.40 -9.88
C VAL A 199 20.21 5.93 -9.94
N ALA A 200 19.83 6.61 -8.86
CA ALA A 200 19.91 8.07 -8.79
C ALA A 200 21.35 8.57 -8.92
N PHE A 201 22.31 7.97 -8.22
CA PHE A 201 23.71 8.36 -8.30
C PHE A 201 24.34 8.05 -9.66
N ILE A 202 24.00 6.90 -10.27
CA ILE A 202 24.47 6.56 -11.62
C ILE A 202 23.97 7.60 -12.62
N LEU A 203 22.66 7.88 -12.64
CA LEU A 203 22.09 8.86 -13.57
C LEU A 203 22.63 10.26 -13.33
N GLN A 204 22.77 10.67 -12.07
CA GLN A 204 23.38 11.97 -11.73
C GLN A 204 24.82 12.06 -12.23
N GLY A 205 25.61 10.99 -12.06
CA GLY A 205 27.00 10.94 -12.55
C GLY A 205 27.08 11.03 -14.07
N LEU A 206 26.24 10.29 -14.80
CA LEU A 206 26.20 10.32 -16.26
C LEU A 206 25.78 11.69 -16.80
N LEU A 207 24.76 12.32 -16.22
CA LEU A 207 24.32 13.66 -16.62
C LEU A 207 25.32 14.74 -16.21
N ALA A 208 26.00 14.57 -15.08
CA ALA A 208 27.05 15.49 -14.63
C ALA A 208 28.26 15.47 -15.56
N ASP A 209 28.69 14.29 -16.01
CA ASP A 209 29.77 14.13 -16.98
C ASP A 209 29.44 14.82 -18.31
N GLN A 210 28.21 14.65 -18.80
CA GLN A 210 27.72 15.33 -20.01
C GLN A 210 27.65 16.85 -19.90
N ARG A 211 27.58 17.40 -18.68
CA ARG A 211 27.44 18.83 -18.39
C ARG A 211 28.73 19.44 -17.83
N ASP A 212 29.86 18.75 -17.98
CA ASP A 212 31.18 19.15 -17.48
C ASP A 212 31.20 19.50 -15.98
N LEU A 213 30.32 18.87 -15.19
CA LEU A 213 30.28 19.04 -13.75
C LEU A 213 31.29 18.08 -13.08
N PRO A 214 31.89 18.47 -11.94
CA PRO A 214 32.88 17.64 -11.27
C PRO A 214 32.23 16.41 -10.59
N VAL A 215 32.07 15.33 -11.35
CA VAL A 215 31.36 14.08 -10.98
C VAL A 215 31.78 13.58 -9.60
N GLY A 216 33.07 13.51 -9.31
CA GLY A 216 33.58 13.02 -8.02
C GLY A 216 33.15 13.88 -6.83
N ARG A 217 33.23 15.20 -6.95
CA ARG A 217 32.77 16.14 -5.90
C ARG A 217 31.26 16.07 -5.73
N LEU A 218 30.53 16.05 -6.84
CA LEU A 218 29.07 15.95 -6.81
C LEU A 218 28.58 14.65 -6.16
N PHE A 219 29.19 13.52 -6.52
CA PHE A 219 28.89 12.23 -5.92
C PHE A 219 29.12 12.26 -4.40
N LEU A 220 30.27 12.78 -3.94
CA LEU A 220 30.59 12.89 -2.52
C LEU A 220 29.57 13.76 -1.77
N VAL A 221 29.21 14.93 -2.33
CA VAL A 221 28.20 15.83 -1.76
C VAL A 221 26.83 15.13 -1.69
N SER A 222 26.45 14.38 -2.71
CA SER A 222 25.15 13.69 -2.79
C SER A 222 25.04 12.50 -1.83
N VAL A 223 26.13 11.74 -1.65
CA VAL A 223 26.23 10.69 -0.63
C VAL A 223 26.14 11.31 0.77
N LEU A 224 26.90 12.38 1.03
CA LEU A 224 26.87 13.07 2.32
C LEU A 224 25.47 13.64 2.61
N ALA A 225 24.81 14.24 1.62
CA ALA A 225 23.45 14.72 1.72
C ALA A 225 22.45 13.61 2.05
N SER A 226 22.63 12.42 1.46
CA SER A 226 21.79 11.26 1.77
C SER A 226 21.99 10.77 3.20
N LEU A 227 23.25 10.70 3.67
CA LEU A 227 23.58 10.28 5.04
C LEU A 227 23.07 11.29 6.09
N ILE A 228 23.35 12.59 5.89
CA ILE A 228 22.84 13.67 6.75
C ILE A 228 21.31 13.74 6.68
N GLY A 229 20.72 13.47 5.52
CA GLY A 229 19.29 13.30 5.34
C GLY A 229 18.71 12.24 6.28
N VAL A 230 19.31 11.05 6.37
CA VAL A 230 18.85 9.99 7.29
C VAL A 230 18.91 10.46 8.75
N VAL A 231 19.97 11.18 9.13
CA VAL A 231 20.09 11.78 10.47
C VAL A 231 18.98 12.82 10.69
N GLY A 232 18.77 13.72 9.73
CA GLY A 232 17.72 14.73 9.77
C GLY A 232 16.32 14.14 9.88
N ALA A 233 16.06 13.02 9.18
CA ALA A 233 14.81 12.28 9.25
C ALA A 233 14.51 11.82 10.68
N LYS A 234 15.55 11.36 11.38
CA LYS A 234 15.48 10.90 12.76
C LYS A 234 15.28 12.05 13.74
N VAL A 235 16.11 13.08 13.63
CA VAL A 235 16.04 14.27 14.49
C VAL A 235 14.68 14.93 14.38
N TYR A 236 14.18 15.14 13.16
CA TYR A 236 12.86 15.75 12.95
C TYR A 236 11.73 14.90 13.54
N TYR A 237 11.79 13.57 13.39
CA TYR A 237 10.79 12.68 14.00
C TYR A 237 10.77 12.83 15.52
N LEU A 238 11.94 12.78 16.16
CA LEU A 238 12.08 12.92 17.62
C LEU A 238 11.58 14.28 18.12
N LEU A 239 11.84 15.35 17.36
CA LEU A 239 11.39 16.70 17.71
C LEU A 239 9.87 16.86 17.62
N THR A 240 9.22 16.17 16.69
CA THR A 240 7.77 16.26 16.45
C THR A 240 6.95 15.26 17.28
N HIS A 241 7.55 14.15 17.71
CA HIS A 241 6.90 13.09 18.47
C HIS A 241 7.49 12.96 19.89
N ARG A 242 7.65 14.09 20.59
CA ARG A 242 8.32 14.14 21.92
C ARG A 242 7.63 13.32 23.01
N THR A 243 6.36 12.98 22.82
CA THR A 243 5.57 12.17 23.77
C THR A 243 5.79 10.67 23.60
N GLU A 244 6.42 10.23 22.50
CA GLU A 244 6.75 8.82 22.29
C GLU A 244 8.03 8.44 23.05
N LYS A 245 7.90 7.58 24.07
CA LYS A 245 9.03 7.11 24.90
C LYS A 245 9.90 6.02 24.22
N SER A 246 9.82 5.90 22.90
CA SER A 246 10.59 4.87 22.18
C SER A 246 12.08 5.24 22.16
N PRO A 247 12.98 4.29 22.44
CA PRO A 247 14.42 4.56 22.41
C PRO A 247 14.86 5.01 21.01
N LEU A 248 15.88 5.87 20.96
CA LEU A 248 16.35 6.56 19.75
C LEU A 248 16.40 5.65 18.52
N LEU A 249 17.02 4.48 18.61
CA LEU A 249 17.15 3.55 17.48
C LEU A 249 15.80 3.01 16.96
N ARG A 250 14.78 2.89 17.83
CA ARG A 250 13.46 2.33 17.52
C ARG A 250 12.42 3.38 17.11
N ALA A 251 12.69 4.67 17.33
CA ALA A 251 11.81 5.75 16.90
C ALA A 251 11.62 5.73 15.38
N GLY A 252 10.48 6.24 14.90
CA GLY A 252 10.22 6.37 13.47
C GLY A 252 11.20 7.32 12.75
N MET A 253 10.99 7.50 11.45
CA MET A 253 11.72 8.45 10.62
C MET A 253 10.74 9.35 9.89
N SER A 254 11.08 10.62 9.74
CA SER A 254 10.27 11.60 9.03
C SER A 254 10.89 11.95 7.68
N VAL A 255 10.12 11.78 6.60
CA VAL A 255 10.54 12.17 5.25
C VAL A 255 10.80 13.68 5.15
N GLN A 256 10.04 14.50 5.88
CA GLN A 256 10.25 15.95 5.93
C GLN A 256 11.64 16.30 6.48
N GLY A 257 12.07 15.62 7.55
CA GLY A 257 13.40 15.79 8.11
C GLY A 257 14.51 15.37 7.14
N PHE A 258 14.30 14.28 6.40
CA PHE A 258 15.23 13.86 5.35
C PHE A 258 15.40 14.93 4.29
N VAL A 259 14.28 15.42 3.72
CA VAL A 259 14.30 16.39 2.61
C VAL A 259 14.96 17.70 3.04
N ILE A 260 14.63 18.22 4.21
CA ILE A 260 15.20 19.49 4.71
C ILE A 260 16.72 19.35 4.88
N ALA A 261 17.17 18.30 5.58
CA ALA A 261 18.59 18.11 5.85
C ALA A 261 19.38 17.79 4.58
N ALA A 262 18.87 16.91 3.71
CA ALA A 262 19.52 16.57 2.45
C ALA A 262 19.64 17.80 1.52
N LEU A 263 18.58 18.61 1.40
CA LEU A 263 18.61 19.83 0.59
C LEU A 263 19.59 20.85 1.16
N ALA A 264 19.59 21.07 2.48
CA ALA A 264 20.55 21.96 3.12
C ALA A 264 22.00 21.50 2.86
N THR A 265 22.27 20.19 2.96
CA THR A 265 23.59 19.63 2.67
C THR A 265 23.96 19.74 1.20
N LEU A 266 23.03 19.52 0.26
CA LEU A 266 23.29 19.71 -1.17
C LEU A 266 23.67 21.16 -1.48
N LEU A 267 22.89 22.13 -0.99
CA LEU A 267 23.12 23.56 -1.26
C LEU A 267 24.42 24.06 -0.62
N SER A 268 24.66 23.73 0.65
CA SER A 268 25.90 24.10 1.34
C SER A 268 27.11 23.36 0.77
N GLY A 269 26.99 22.08 0.43
CA GLY A 269 28.03 21.28 -0.19
C GLY A 269 28.41 21.82 -1.58
N ALA A 270 27.42 22.21 -2.39
CA ALA A 270 27.66 22.86 -3.68
C ALA A 270 28.45 24.17 -3.52
N TRP A 271 28.03 25.01 -2.57
CA TRP A 271 28.73 26.26 -2.27
C TRP A 271 30.17 26.03 -1.79
N LEU A 272 30.40 25.09 -0.87
CA LEU A 272 31.72 24.75 -0.33
C LEU A 272 32.66 24.12 -1.36
N THR A 273 32.11 23.42 -2.35
CA THR A 273 32.89 22.69 -3.36
C THR A 273 32.98 23.44 -4.70
N GLY A 274 32.38 24.63 -4.81
CA GLY A 274 32.37 25.44 -6.02
C GLY A 274 31.57 24.84 -7.18
N ILE A 275 30.54 24.03 -6.88
CA ILE A 275 29.64 23.46 -7.89
C ILE A 275 28.50 24.44 -8.14
N SER A 276 28.22 24.74 -9.41
CA SER A 276 27.06 25.54 -9.80
C SER A 276 25.76 24.85 -9.38
N VAL A 277 24.98 25.52 -8.53
CA VAL A 277 23.79 24.94 -7.89
C VAL A 277 22.72 24.58 -8.91
N GLY A 278 22.40 25.46 -9.85
CA GLY A 278 21.36 25.19 -10.85
C GLY A 278 21.65 23.93 -11.69
N PRO A 279 22.81 23.84 -12.36
CA PRO A 279 23.16 22.65 -13.14
C PRO A 279 23.21 21.39 -12.29
N MET A 280 23.71 21.49 -11.04
CA MET A 280 23.67 20.40 -10.08
C MET A 280 22.24 19.90 -9.82
N LEU A 281 21.30 20.81 -9.59
CA LEU A 281 19.90 20.44 -9.34
C LEU A 281 19.29 19.74 -10.56
N ASP A 282 19.58 20.21 -11.77
CA ASP A 282 19.05 19.62 -13.00
C ASP A 282 19.58 18.21 -13.29
N VAL A 283 20.87 17.96 -13.07
CA VAL A 283 21.42 16.60 -13.19
C VAL A 283 20.95 15.66 -12.06
N THR A 284 20.54 16.22 -10.93
CA THR A 284 20.01 15.45 -9.79
C THR A 284 18.54 15.05 -9.98
N GLY A 285 17.74 15.90 -10.62
CA GLY A 285 16.29 15.74 -10.72
C GLY A 285 15.81 14.40 -11.29
N PRO A 286 16.25 13.98 -12.49
CA PRO A 286 15.85 12.70 -13.08
C PRO A 286 16.20 11.51 -12.18
N GLY A 287 17.43 11.46 -11.66
CA GLY A 287 17.89 10.41 -10.75
C GLY A 287 17.04 10.32 -9.48
N LEU A 288 16.76 11.47 -8.85
CA LEU A 288 15.90 11.56 -7.67
C LEU A 288 14.48 11.02 -7.94
N LEU A 289 13.89 11.37 -9.08
CA LEU A 289 12.54 10.92 -9.46
C LEU A 289 12.49 9.41 -9.73
N PHE A 290 13.51 8.84 -10.37
CA PHE A 290 13.64 7.39 -10.51
C PHE A 290 13.80 6.70 -9.15
N GLY A 291 14.63 7.27 -8.26
CA GLY A 291 14.78 6.79 -6.88
C GLY A 291 13.44 6.77 -6.13
N MET A 292 12.61 7.81 -6.28
CA MET A 292 11.25 7.84 -5.74
C MET A 292 10.34 6.79 -6.36
N ALA A 293 10.39 6.58 -7.69
CA ALA A 293 9.59 5.59 -8.39
C ALA A 293 9.88 4.16 -7.88
N ILE A 294 11.17 3.81 -7.74
CA ILE A 294 11.61 2.51 -7.24
C ILE A 294 11.26 2.36 -5.75
N GLY A 295 11.50 3.39 -4.94
CA GLY A 295 11.17 3.38 -3.50
C GLY A 295 9.68 3.13 -3.21
N ARG A 296 8.77 3.58 -4.10
CA ARG A 296 7.31 3.33 -3.97
C ARG A 296 6.95 1.85 -4.08
N LEU A 297 7.70 1.06 -4.86
CA LEU A 297 7.55 -0.40 -4.89
C LEU A 297 7.95 -1.02 -3.54
N GLY A 298 8.95 -0.43 -2.89
CA GLY A 298 9.32 -0.75 -1.51
C GLY A 298 8.16 -0.52 -0.53
N CYS A 299 7.37 0.54 -0.68
CA CYS A 299 6.18 0.77 0.15
C CYS A 299 5.11 -0.32 -0.02
N LEU A 300 4.90 -0.81 -1.25
CA LEU A 300 3.94 -1.87 -1.54
C LEU A 300 4.30 -3.16 -0.80
N LEU A 301 5.57 -3.58 -0.88
CA LEU A 301 6.07 -4.80 -0.26
C LEU A 301 6.35 -4.63 1.24
N GLY A 302 6.65 -3.41 1.69
CA GLY A 302 6.88 -3.07 3.10
C GLY A 302 5.60 -2.85 3.91
N GLY A 303 4.44 -2.93 3.25
CA GLY A 303 3.13 -2.80 3.86
C GLY A 303 2.82 -1.41 4.41
N CYS A 304 3.22 -0.36 3.69
CA CYS A 304 2.92 1.02 4.09
C CYS A 304 2.29 1.81 2.93
N CYS A 305 1.66 2.95 3.26
CA CYS A 305 0.97 3.81 2.28
C CYS A 305 -0.09 3.07 1.44
N ALA A 306 -0.79 2.12 2.06
CA ALA A 306 -1.74 1.24 1.37
C ALA A 306 -2.99 2.00 0.87
N GLY A 307 -3.49 1.54 -0.27
CA GLY A 307 -4.76 2.03 -0.83
C GLY A 307 -5.97 1.66 0.02
N ARG A 308 -7.11 2.26 -0.30
CA ARG A 308 -8.40 1.89 0.29
C ARG A 308 -8.80 0.47 -0.13
N PRO A 309 -9.46 -0.31 0.75
CA PRO A 309 -10.04 -1.59 0.37
C PRO A 309 -11.02 -1.44 -0.81
N THR A 310 -11.05 -2.43 -1.70
CA THR A 310 -11.91 -2.40 -2.90
C THR A 310 -12.31 -3.81 -3.35
N ALA A 311 -13.49 -3.92 -3.95
CA ALA A 311 -13.95 -5.11 -4.67
C ALA A 311 -13.59 -5.07 -6.17
N SER A 312 -12.98 -3.99 -6.65
CA SER A 312 -12.64 -3.81 -8.07
C SER A 312 -11.72 -4.92 -8.58
N ARG A 313 -11.93 -5.36 -9.83
CA ARG A 313 -11.06 -6.34 -10.52
C ARG A 313 -9.60 -5.88 -10.65
N TRP A 314 -9.38 -4.56 -10.63
CA TRP A 314 -8.06 -3.94 -10.68
C TRP A 314 -7.39 -3.86 -9.31
N GLY A 315 -8.08 -4.27 -8.24
CA GLY A 315 -7.54 -4.27 -6.89
C GLY A 315 -6.45 -5.33 -6.74
N VAL A 316 -5.36 -4.96 -6.07
CA VAL A 316 -4.25 -5.84 -5.73
C VAL A 316 -4.29 -6.11 -4.24
N TRP A 317 -4.06 -7.36 -3.84
CA TRP A 317 -3.98 -7.69 -2.43
C TRP A 317 -2.74 -7.04 -1.81
N SER A 318 -2.93 -6.24 -0.76
CA SER A 318 -1.84 -5.56 -0.06
C SER A 318 -2.18 -5.41 1.43
N SER A 319 -1.15 -5.45 2.26
CA SER A 319 -1.26 -5.35 3.71
C SER A 319 -0.75 -4.02 4.21
N ASP A 320 -1.41 -3.44 5.19
CA ASP A 320 -0.90 -2.29 5.97
C ASP A 320 -0.27 -2.75 7.31
N ARG A 321 0.17 -4.03 7.36
CA ARG A 321 0.67 -4.76 8.55
C ARG A 321 -0.40 -5.06 9.60
N ARG A 322 -1.60 -4.49 9.52
CA ARG A 322 -2.75 -4.83 10.39
C ARG A 322 -3.83 -5.57 9.61
N VAL A 323 -4.18 -5.08 8.43
CA VAL A 323 -5.23 -5.63 7.58
C VAL A 323 -4.67 -5.89 6.18
N GLY A 324 -4.61 -7.16 5.80
CA GLY A 324 -4.33 -7.61 4.44
C GLY A 324 -5.62 -7.80 3.66
N VAL A 325 -5.84 -7.05 2.59
CA VAL A 325 -7.07 -7.13 1.78
C VAL A 325 -6.79 -6.66 0.36
N ARG A 326 -7.70 -6.95 -0.57
CA ARG A 326 -7.70 -6.32 -1.90
C ARG A 326 -7.88 -4.82 -1.78
N ARG A 327 -6.92 -4.05 -2.30
CA ARG A 327 -6.85 -2.60 -2.22
C ARG A 327 -6.67 -1.99 -3.59
N ILE A 328 -7.08 -0.73 -3.73
CA ILE A 328 -6.71 0.09 -4.89
C ILE A 328 -5.18 0.12 -4.95
N PRO A 329 -4.53 -0.20 -6.10
CA PRO A 329 -3.08 -0.33 -6.21
C PRO A 329 -2.38 1.02 -6.27
N VAL A 330 -2.68 1.91 -5.31
CA VAL A 330 -2.19 3.30 -5.28
C VAL A 330 -0.67 3.38 -5.25
N GLN A 331 0.03 2.43 -4.60
CA GLN A 331 1.49 2.42 -4.59
C GLN A 331 2.07 2.16 -5.99
N LEU A 332 1.44 1.31 -6.80
CA LEU A 332 1.83 1.08 -8.19
C LEU A 332 1.50 2.29 -9.06
N MET A 333 0.34 2.92 -8.85
CA MET A 333 -0.02 4.16 -9.55
C MET A 333 0.97 5.29 -9.23
N GLU A 334 1.38 5.44 -7.97
CA GLU A 334 2.37 6.43 -7.54
C GLU A 334 3.77 6.13 -8.09
N SER A 335 4.16 4.86 -8.13
CA SER A 335 5.42 4.42 -8.74
C SER A 335 5.42 4.70 -10.24
N GLY A 336 4.36 4.32 -10.96
CA GLY A 336 4.21 4.58 -12.39
C GLY A 336 4.19 6.06 -12.72
N MET A 337 3.41 6.87 -11.99
CA MET A 337 3.41 8.32 -12.15
C MET A 337 4.80 8.92 -11.89
N ALA A 338 5.50 8.49 -10.85
CA ALA A 338 6.86 8.97 -10.57
C ALA A 338 7.83 8.57 -11.67
N ALA A 339 7.72 7.36 -12.21
CA ALA A 339 8.52 6.89 -13.35
C ALA A 339 8.23 7.71 -14.61
N THR A 340 6.97 8.02 -14.91
CA THR A 340 6.61 8.88 -16.05
C THR A 340 7.25 10.27 -15.91
N VAL A 341 7.16 10.88 -14.73
CA VAL A 341 7.80 12.19 -14.49
C VAL A 341 9.33 12.07 -14.57
N ALA A 342 9.92 11.00 -14.04
CA ALA A 342 11.36 10.75 -14.11
C ALA A 342 11.85 10.58 -15.56
N THR A 343 11.12 9.83 -16.38
CA THR A 343 11.43 9.65 -17.80
C THR A 343 11.27 10.96 -18.56
N ALA A 344 10.22 11.73 -18.29
CA ALA A 344 10.01 13.03 -18.92
C ALA A 344 11.13 14.02 -18.56
N THR A 345 11.55 14.06 -17.29
CA THR A 345 12.66 14.93 -16.88
C THR A 345 14.01 14.45 -17.40
N LEU A 346 14.24 13.13 -17.45
CA LEU A 346 15.44 12.58 -18.09
C LEU A 346 15.49 12.93 -19.57
N PHE A 347 14.37 12.76 -20.28
CA PHE A 347 14.27 13.10 -21.69
C PHE A 347 14.54 14.59 -21.92
N ALA A 348 13.92 15.47 -21.12
CA ALA A 348 14.19 16.90 -21.18
C ALA A 348 15.65 17.23 -20.85
N ALA A 349 16.27 16.59 -19.86
CA ALA A 349 17.69 16.77 -19.55
C ALA A 349 18.62 16.45 -20.74
N LEU A 350 18.21 15.50 -21.60
CA LEU A 350 19.02 15.03 -22.73
C LEU A 350 18.72 15.76 -24.04
N THR A 351 17.61 16.47 -24.15
CA THR A 351 17.11 16.99 -25.43
C THR A 351 16.76 18.47 -25.44
N VAL A 352 16.61 19.08 -24.26
CA VAL A 352 16.19 20.47 -24.12
C VAL A 352 17.29 21.27 -23.45
N ASP A 353 17.68 22.36 -24.09
CA ASP A 353 18.48 23.42 -23.47
C ASP A 353 17.55 24.30 -22.64
N VAL A 354 17.54 24.05 -21.34
CA VAL A 354 16.69 24.74 -20.37
C VAL A 354 17.23 26.17 -20.17
N PRO A 355 16.38 27.22 -20.24
CA PRO A 355 16.83 28.61 -20.20
C PRO A 355 17.34 29.04 -18.81
N ILE A 356 16.90 28.36 -17.76
CA ILE A 356 17.28 28.64 -16.38
C ILE A 356 17.74 27.36 -15.71
N ASP A 357 18.98 27.36 -15.24
CA ASP A 357 19.51 26.24 -14.47
C ASP A 357 18.68 25.97 -13.19
N GLY A 358 18.37 24.71 -12.93
CA GLY A 358 17.57 24.23 -11.80
C GLY A 358 16.08 24.09 -12.11
N LEU A 359 15.62 24.61 -13.26
CA LEU A 359 14.21 24.61 -13.64
C LEU A 359 13.68 23.19 -13.88
N LEU A 360 14.52 22.27 -14.36
CA LEU A 360 14.11 20.89 -14.62
C LEU A 360 13.74 20.15 -13.33
N LEU A 361 14.53 20.34 -12.27
CA LEU A 361 14.21 19.78 -10.95
C LEU A 361 12.89 20.36 -10.43
N VAL A 362 12.73 21.68 -10.52
CA VAL A 362 11.52 22.37 -10.03
C VAL A 362 10.29 21.85 -10.77
N ALA A 363 10.36 21.75 -12.10
CA ALA A 363 9.31 21.21 -12.94
C ALA A 363 8.95 19.76 -12.55
N GLY A 364 9.96 18.90 -12.44
CA GLY A 364 9.80 17.50 -12.08
C GLY A 364 9.18 17.31 -10.70
N LEU A 365 9.65 18.05 -9.70
CA LEU A 365 9.09 18.00 -8.35
C LEU A 365 7.66 18.53 -8.29
N ALA A 366 7.36 19.63 -8.98
CA ALA A 366 6.02 20.19 -9.03
C ALA A 366 5.04 19.22 -9.72
N ALA A 367 5.44 18.59 -10.84
CA ALA A 367 4.66 17.55 -11.52
C ALA A 367 4.40 16.35 -10.62
N TYR A 368 5.43 15.85 -9.93
CA TYR A 368 5.30 14.75 -8.97
C TYR A 368 4.36 15.11 -7.81
N ILE A 369 4.50 16.30 -7.22
CA ILE A 369 3.66 16.75 -6.09
C ILE A 369 2.20 16.89 -6.54
N LEU A 370 1.97 17.45 -7.73
CA LEU A 370 0.65 17.61 -8.32
C LEU A 370 -0.02 16.26 -8.53
N GLY A 371 0.65 15.33 -9.23
CA GLY A 371 0.15 13.97 -9.45
C GLY A 371 -0.12 13.23 -8.13
N ARG A 372 0.73 13.42 -7.12
CA ARG A 372 0.52 12.88 -5.78
C ARG A 372 -0.77 13.41 -5.13
N GLN A 373 -1.16 14.67 -5.34
CA GLN A 373 -2.41 15.22 -4.78
C GLN A 373 -3.66 14.60 -5.42
N PHE A 374 -3.57 14.14 -6.68
CA PHE A 374 -4.63 13.41 -7.37
C PHE A 374 -4.78 11.98 -6.88
N LEU A 375 -3.67 11.27 -6.62
CA LEU A 375 -3.69 9.89 -6.13
C LEU A 375 -4.02 9.79 -4.64
N PHE A 376 -3.78 10.86 -3.88
CA PHE A 376 -3.93 10.88 -2.43
C PHE A 376 -5.30 10.38 -1.90
N PRO A 377 -6.47 10.76 -2.46
CA PRO A 377 -7.79 10.29 -1.97
C PRO A 377 -8.01 8.77 -2.06
N LEU A 378 -7.18 8.08 -2.84
CA LEU A 378 -7.22 6.63 -3.01
C LEU A 378 -6.49 5.90 -1.88
N ARG A 379 -5.72 6.60 -1.03
CA ARG A 379 -5.03 6.04 0.14
C ARG A 379 -6.00 5.79 1.30
N GLY A 380 -5.70 4.77 2.11
CA GLY A 380 -6.50 4.38 3.27
C GLY A 380 -6.35 5.28 4.50
N LEU A 381 -5.37 6.19 4.51
CA LEU A 381 -5.10 7.08 5.64
C LEU A 381 -5.76 8.46 5.42
N PRO A 382 -6.66 8.90 6.31
CA PRO A 382 -7.23 10.25 6.26
C PRO A 382 -6.16 11.31 6.55
N ARG A 383 -6.28 12.53 5.98
CA ARG A 383 -5.48 13.67 6.45
C ARG A 383 -6.05 14.22 7.75
N LEU A 384 -5.14 14.69 8.58
CA LEU A 384 -5.44 15.50 9.76
C LEU A 384 -5.60 16.99 9.43
N THR A 385 -5.24 17.43 8.21
CA THR A 385 -5.26 18.84 7.80
C THR A 385 -6.40 19.16 6.83
N THR A 386 -7.21 20.17 7.18
CA THR A 386 -8.42 20.58 6.44
C THR A 386 -8.09 21.16 5.05
N TRP A 387 -7.12 22.08 4.96
CA TRP A 387 -6.80 22.81 3.73
C TRP A 387 -5.52 22.35 3.03
N GLY A 388 -4.69 21.53 3.69
CA GLY A 388 -3.34 21.21 3.23
C GLY A 388 -3.27 20.54 1.85
N ARG A 389 -4.33 19.84 1.41
CA ARG A 389 -4.35 19.22 0.07
C ARG A 389 -4.56 20.27 -1.02
N VAL A 390 -5.56 21.14 -0.82
CA VAL A 390 -5.92 22.17 -1.79
C VAL A 390 -4.77 23.15 -1.95
N THR A 391 -4.16 23.59 -0.84
CA THR A 391 -3.00 24.48 -0.89
C THR A 391 -1.82 23.87 -1.63
N THR A 392 -1.47 22.61 -1.35
CA THR A 392 -0.38 21.91 -2.04
C THR A 392 -0.67 21.72 -3.53
N LEU A 393 -1.93 21.44 -3.88
CA LEU A 393 -2.35 21.27 -5.28
C LEU A 393 -2.23 22.58 -6.05
N ILE A 394 -2.77 23.68 -5.50
CA ILE A 394 -2.71 25.01 -6.13
C ILE A 394 -1.25 25.45 -6.27
N ALA A 395 -0.45 25.35 -5.21
CA ALA A 395 0.96 25.74 -5.23
C ALA A 395 1.74 24.96 -6.31
N ALA A 396 1.58 23.63 -6.37
CA ALA A 396 2.26 22.83 -7.38
C ALA A 396 1.80 23.16 -8.81
N ALA A 397 0.51 23.43 -9.02
CA ALA A 397 -0.02 23.85 -10.31
C ALA A 397 0.52 25.21 -10.74
N LEU A 398 0.55 26.20 -9.83
CA LEU A 398 1.10 27.53 -10.10
C LEU A 398 2.58 27.47 -10.46
N VAL A 399 3.36 26.66 -9.74
CA VAL A 399 4.78 26.45 -10.06
C VAL A 399 4.94 25.87 -11.46
N LEU A 400 4.17 24.83 -11.84
CA LEU A 400 4.24 24.27 -13.20
C LEU A 400 3.87 25.28 -14.28
N VAL A 401 2.82 26.08 -14.07
CA VAL A 401 2.42 27.13 -15.01
C VAL A 401 3.53 28.16 -15.16
N ALA A 402 4.15 28.57 -14.05
CA ALA A 402 5.27 29.51 -14.08
C ALA A 402 6.48 28.94 -14.85
N VAL A 403 6.82 27.66 -14.63
CA VAL A 403 7.87 26.99 -15.40
C VAL A 403 7.56 26.99 -16.90
N MET A 404 6.35 26.58 -17.30
CA MET A 404 5.96 26.56 -18.71
C MET A 404 5.96 27.95 -19.34
N ALA A 405 5.57 28.98 -18.59
CA ALA A 405 5.61 30.36 -19.07
C ALA A 405 7.04 30.87 -19.30
N ILE A 406 7.98 30.50 -18.43
CA ILE A 406 9.40 30.83 -18.57
C ILE A 406 9.97 30.16 -19.82
N GLU A 407 9.71 28.87 -20.00
CA GLU A 407 10.15 28.10 -21.17
C GLU A 407 9.59 28.67 -22.47
N PHE A 408 8.28 28.96 -22.51
CA PHE A 408 7.64 29.51 -23.70
C PHE A 408 8.17 30.92 -24.02
N GLY A 409 8.34 31.77 -22.99
CA GLY A 409 8.91 33.10 -23.15
C GLY A 409 10.31 33.07 -23.76
N ALA A 410 11.16 32.14 -23.30
CA ALA A 410 12.51 31.96 -23.81
C ALA A 410 12.57 31.44 -25.26
N GLN A 411 11.52 30.76 -25.75
CA GLN A 411 11.45 30.30 -27.15
C GLN A 411 10.94 31.38 -28.11
N THR A 412 10.24 32.40 -27.59
CA THR A 412 9.61 33.46 -28.40
C THR A 412 10.37 34.79 -28.45
N GLY A 413 11.35 34.98 -27.57
CA GLY A 413 12.22 36.16 -27.54
C GLY A 413 13.62 35.83 -28.04
#